data_AF-A0A368N843-F1
#
_entry.id   AF-A0A368N843-F1
#
_cell.length_a   1.000
_cell.length_b   1.000
_cell.length_c   1.000
_cell.angle_alpha   90.00
_cell.angle_beta   90.00
_cell.angle_gamma   90.00
#
_symmetry.space_group_name_H-M   'P 1'
#
loop_
_entity.id
_entity.type
_entity.pdbx_description
1 polymer ?
#
loop_
_entity_poly.entity_id
_entity_poly.type
_entity_poly.pdbx_seq_one_letter_code
_entity_poly.pdbx_strand_id
1 'polypeptide(L)'
;MSLLDQRYRQLRAIDANDFHTCFYCGCIATEFDFAPPKAHWQSFQYRQLSADNLQVPSCMECIKLLKGCTMGLVQQRRELVHTKIASKYKKAIGVFLRWNEDELEELDFSLHHSIAAGLKLGEESHRRSNYVGFAYEIDGAKATGLVPTAAPIKVFGEQYASVKDALVAVSKSYRINQAKLVEGMAKHDNNLEAVVMAWQQQQEHAMFQRELRKQCAAFAKQHKQSHRFVVNEIERYLDKDAELSIADALDKLYQERVQHYQPLVK
;
A
#
# COMPACT_ATOMS: atom_id res chain seq x y z
N MET A 1 -1.93 36.42 -28.15
CA MET A 1 -2.93 35.33 -27.99
C MET A 1 -2.68 34.33 -29.11
N SER A 2 -2.19 33.12 -28.77
CA SER A 2 -2.05 32.04 -29.75
C SER A 2 -3.42 31.72 -30.34
N LEU A 3 -3.56 31.74 -31.67
CA LEU A 3 -4.74 31.21 -32.35
C LEU A 3 -4.91 29.76 -31.89
N LEU A 4 -6.05 29.46 -31.28
CA LEU A 4 -6.40 28.09 -30.92
C LEU A 4 -6.47 27.29 -32.23
N ASP A 5 -5.78 26.14 -32.23
CA ASP A 5 -5.88 25.19 -33.32
C ASP A 5 -7.34 24.71 -33.40
N GLN A 6 -8.03 25.00 -34.51
CA GLN A 6 -9.47 24.73 -34.66
C GLN A 6 -9.84 23.26 -34.45
N ARG A 7 -8.86 22.36 -34.48
CA ARG A 7 -9.01 20.93 -34.20
C ARG A 7 -9.21 20.61 -32.72
N TYR A 8 -8.89 21.54 -31.82
CA TYR A 8 -8.90 21.31 -30.37
C TYR A 8 -9.71 22.38 -29.66
N ARG A 9 -10.50 21.93 -28.68
CA ARG A 9 -11.20 22.80 -27.74
C ARG A 9 -10.40 22.88 -26.45
N GLN A 10 -10.41 24.04 -25.80
CA GLN A 10 -9.63 24.23 -24.59
C GLN A 10 -10.40 23.71 -23.38
N LEU A 11 -9.76 22.86 -22.58
CA LEU A 11 -10.23 22.49 -21.24
C LEU A 11 -9.89 23.63 -20.28
N ARG A 12 -10.90 24.20 -19.61
CA ARG A 12 -10.71 25.29 -18.64
C ARG A 12 -11.28 24.90 -17.29
N ALA A 13 -10.56 25.23 -16.22
CA ALA A 13 -11.08 25.05 -14.87
C ALA A 13 -12.32 25.93 -14.64
N ILE A 14 -13.32 25.38 -13.93
CA ILE A 14 -14.50 26.13 -13.51
C ILE A 14 -14.20 26.97 -12.25
N ASP A 15 -13.45 26.39 -11.30
CA ASP A 15 -13.10 27.03 -10.04
C ASP A 15 -11.80 27.83 -10.19
N ALA A 16 -11.75 29.01 -9.58
CA ALA A 16 -10.59 29.88 -9.61
C ALA A 16 -9.36 29.26 -8.92
N ASN A 17 -9.57 28.38 -7.94
CA ASN A 17 -8.50 27.66 -7.24
C ASN A 17 -7.76 26.67 -8.15
N ASP A 18 -8.40 26.24 -9.24
CA ASP A 18 -7.82 25.32 -10.23
C ASP A 18 -7.24 26.06 -11.45
N PHE A 19 -7.22 27.39 -11.42
CA PHE A 19 -6.56 28.16 -12.47
C PHE A 19 -5.07 27.87 -12.47
N HIS A 20 -4.51 27.67 -13.66
CA HIS A 20 -3.11 27.26 -13.85
C HIS A 20 -2.77 25.92 -13.18
N THR A 21 -3.74 25.06 -12.94
CA THR A 21 -3.51 23.70 -12.42
C THR A 21 -3.41 22.69 -13.56
N CYS A 22 -2.43 21.80 -13.45
CA CYS A 22 -2.23 20.67 -14.35
C CYS A 22 -3.36 19.67 -14.14
N PHE A 23 -4.14 19.42 -15.19
CA PHE A 23 -5.29 18.52 -15.11
C PHE A 23 -4.89 17.09 -14.71
N TYR A 24 -3.68 16.65 -15.07
CA TYR A 24 -3.23 15.30 -14.82
C TYR A 24 -2.75 15.04 -13.39
N CYS A 25 -2.07 16.01 -12.75
CA CYS A 25 -1.41 15.76 -11.47
C CYS A 25 -1.57 16.87 -10.41
N GLY A 26 -2.27 17.96 -10.71
CA GLY A 26 -2.51 19.02 -9.73
C GLY A 26 -1.31 19.92 -9.43
N CYS A 27 -0.20 19.82 -10.19
CA CYS A 27 0.89 20.80 -10.13
C CYS A 27 0.57 22.06 -10.94
N ILE A 28 1.44 23.07 -10.89
CA ILE A 28 1.36 24.24 -11.76
C ILE A 28 1.46 23.83 -13.23
N ALA A 29 0.45 24.17 -14.02
CA ALA A 29 0.43 24.04 -15.46
C ALA A 29 1.30 25.13 -16.09
N THR A 30 2.27 24.69 -16.88
CA THR A 30 3.19 25.57 -17.60
C THR A 30 3.04 25.43 -19.11
N GLU A 31 2.37 24.37 -19.57
CA GLU A 31 2.25 23.96 -20.95
C GLU A 31 0.84 23.44 -21.24
N PHE A 32 0.59 23.07 -22.50
CA PHE A 32 -0.63 22.37 -22.89
C PHE A 32 -0.31 21.03 -23.55
N ASP A 33 -1.01 19.99 -23.11
CA ASP A 33 -1.08 18.72 -23.84
C ASP A 33 -2.22 18.76 -24.86
N PHE A 34 -2.16 17.86 -25.85
CA PHE A 34 -3.19 17.68 -26.84
C PHE A 34 -3.63 16.21 -26.85
N ALA A 35 -4.93 15.97 -26.69
CA ALA A 35 -5.55 14.66 -26.73
C ALA A 35 -6.56 14.63 -27.90
N PRO A 36 -6.24 14.00 -29.04
CA PRO A 36 -5.04 13.22 -29.33
C PRO A 36 -3.80 14.10 -29.58
N PRO A 37 -2.58 13.54 -29.60
CA PRO A 37 -1.40 14.31 -29.96
C PRO A 37 -1.52 14.88 -31.37
N LYS A 38 -1.07 16.12 -31.56
CA LYS A 38 -1.11 16.81 -32.87
C LYS A 38 -0.52 15.99 -34.01
N ALA A 39 0.58 15.29 -33.76
CA ALA A 39 1.26 14.45 -34.76
C ALA A 39 0.43 13.25 -35.24
N HIS A 40 -0.56 12.80 -34.45
CA HIS A 40 -1.38 11.64 -34.74
C HIS A 40 -2.83 11.98 -35.06
N TRP A 41 -3.22 13.25 -35.01
CA TRP A 41 -4.61 13.68 -35.16
C TRP A 41 -5.26 13.18 -36.46
N GLN A 42 -4.55 13.22 -37.59
CA GLN A 42 -5.05 12.72 -38.88
C GLN A 42 -5.41 11.23 -38.83
N SER A 43 -4.65 10.42 -38.09
CA SER A 43 -4.93 9.00 -37.91
C SER A 43 -6.24 8.77 -37.17
N PHE A 44 -6.56 9.60 -36.18
CA PHE A 44 -7.84 9.53 -35.47
C PHE A 44 -9.01 9.90 -36.39
N GLN A 45 -8.84 10.95 -37.20
CA GLN A 45 -9.86 11.36 -38.15
C GLN A 45 -10.12 10.30 -39.24
N TYR A 46 -9.07 9.79 -39.88
CA TYR A 46 -9.20 8.83 -40.98
C TYR A 46 -9.74 7.47 -40.51
N ARG A 47 -9.29 7.00 -39.34
CA ARG A 47 -9.69 5.68 -38.80
C ARG A 47 -10.92 5.75 -37.90
N GLN A 48 -11.53 6.94 -37.75
CA GLN A 48 -12.70 7.17 -36.88
C GLN A 48 -12.48 6.67 -35.44
N LEU A 49 -11.27 6.88 -34.90
CA LEU A 49 -10.95 6.49 -33.52
C LEU A 49 -11.49 7.52 -32.52
N SER A 50 -11.89 7.05 -31.35
CA SER A 50 -12.34 7.92 -30.26
C SER A 50 -11.22 8.85 -29.78
N ALA A 51 -11.50 10.15 -29.76
CA ALA A 51 -10.58 11.18 -29.29
C ALA A 51 -11.36 12.36 -28.71
N ASP A 52 -10.87 12.96 -27.63
CA ASP A 52 -11.59 14.07 -26.97
C ASP A 52 -11.44 15.39 -27.73
N ASN A 53 -10.37 15.50 -28.53
CA ASN A 53 -9.97 16.71 -29.24
C ASN A 53 -9.87 17.92 -28.30
N LEU A 54 -9.10 17.74 -27.22
CA LEU A 54 -8.91 18.73 -26.17
C LEU A 54 -7.47 19.21 -26.07
N GLN A 55 -7.32 20.50 -25.82
CA GLN A 55 -6.12 21.12 -25.31
C GLN A 55 -6.19 21.17 -23.78
N VAL A 56 -5.27 20.49 -23.11
CA VAL A 56 -5.34 20.22 -21.66
C VAL A 56 -4.21 20.93 -20.92
N PRO A 57 -4.50 21.79 -19.92
CA PRO A 57 -3.46 22.46 -19.14
C PRO A 57 -2.63 21.42 -18.38
N SER A 58 -1.31 21.49 -18.56
CA SER A 58 -0.38 20.45 -18.13
C SER A 58 0.92 21.05 -17.60
N CYS A 59 1.53 20.41 -16.60
CA CYS A 59 2.89 20.75 -16.19
C CYS A 59 3.92 20.14 -17.16
N MET A 60 5.10 20.75 -17.26
CA MET A 60 6.19 20.27 -18.11
C MET A 60 6.55 18.79 -17.87
N GLU A 61 6.48 18.32 -16.62
CA GLU A 61 6.78 16.92 -16.31
C GLU A 61 5.76 15.97 -16.94
N CYS A 62 4.46 16.25 -16.83
CA CYS A 62 3.42 15.41 -17.42
C CYS A 62 3.57 15.33 -18.94
N ILE A 63 3.91 16.45 -19.60
CA ILE A 63 4.22 16.48 -21.03
C ILE A 63 5.40 15.56 -21.37
N LYS A 64 6.49 15.63 -20.59
CA LYS A 64 7.65 14.74 -20.78
C LYS A 64 7.28 13.27 -20.59
N LEU A 65 6.45 12.96 -19.59
CA LEU A 65 5.96 11.60 -19.34
C LEU A 65 5.04 11.11 -20.47
N LEU A 66 4.31 12.01 -21.14
CA LEU A 66 3.44 11.70 -22.28
C LEU A 66 4.18 11.63 -23.63
N LYS A 67 5.50 11.84 -23.65
CA LYS A 67 6.29 11.71 -24.88
C LYS A 67 6.11 10.31 -25.50
N GLY A 68 5.70 10.27 -26.77
CA GLY A 68 5.42 9.04 -27.51
C GLY A 68 4.04 8.41 -27.22
N CYS A 69 3.22 8.98 -26.34
CA CYS A 69 1.85 8.53 -26.11
C CYS A 69 0.98 8.91 -27.32
N THR A 70 0.34 7.91 -27.94
CA THR A 70 -0.54 8.09 -29.10
C THR A 70 -2.03 8.16 -28.74
N MET A 71 -2.39 7.98 -27.46
CA MET A 71 -3.78 7.89 -26.99
C MET A 71 -4.56 9.19 -27.20
N GLY A 72 -5.83 9.06 -27.60
CA GLY A 72 -6.71 10.17 -27.94
C GLY A 72 -7.62 10.67 -26.82
N LEU A 73 -7.77 9.88 -25.75
CA LEU A 73 -8.64 10.20 -24.62
C LEU A 73 -7.82 10.78 -23.47
N VAL A 74 -8.28 11.89 -22.90
CA VAL A 74 -7.65 12.58 -21.76
C VAL A 74 -7.56 11.65 -20.55
N GLN A 75 -8.58 10.82 -20.31
CA GLN A 75 -8.58 9.87 -19.19
C GLN A 75 -7.48 8.82 -19.30
N GLN A 76 -7.31 8.20 -20.48
CA GLN A 76 -6.24 7.22 -20.71
C GLN A 76 -4.85 7.86 -20.54
N ARG A 77 -4.69 9.12 -20.97
CA ARG A 77 -3.45 9.87 -20.81
C ARG A 77 -3.19 10.18 -19.33
N ARG A 78 -4.23 10.48 -18.55
CA ARG A 78 -4.13 10.67 -17.09
C ARG A 78 -3.66 9.41 -16.39
N GLU A 79 -4.27 8.26 -16.66
CA GLU A 79 -3.88 6.96 -16.10
C GLU A 79 -2.41 6.64 -16.40
N LEU A 80 -1.96 6.93 -17.63
CA LEU A 80 -0.56 6.76 -18.01
C LEU A 80 0.37 7.71 -17.23
N VAL A 81 -0.01 8.97 -17.06
CA VAL A 81 0.76 9.94 -16.25
C VAL A 81 0.84 9.48 -14.80
N HIS A 82 -0.27 9.07 -14.19
CA HIS A 82 -0.33 8.56 -12.82
C HIS A 82 0.61 7.37 -12.63
N THR A 83 0.54 6.40 -13.53
CA THR A 83 1.41 5.22 -13.54
C THR A 83 2.89 5.63 -13.63
N LYS A 84 3.22 6.58 -14.51
CA LYS A 84 4.60 7.03 -14.70
C LYS A 84 5.13 7.87 -13.53
N ILE A 85 4.30 8.71 -12.90
CA ILE A 85 4.66 9.44 -11.68
C ILE A 85 4.90 8.44 -10.54
N ALA A 86 3.97 7.51 -10.31
CA ALA A 86 4.10 6.49 -9.26
C ALA A 86 5.37 5.65 -9.46
N SER A 87 5.69 5.26 -10.69
CA SER A 87 6.91 4.53 -11.02
C SER A 87 8.17 5.36 -10.79
N LYS A 88 8.22 6.60 -11.30
CA LYS A 88 9.37 7.51 -11.16
C LYS A 88 9.70 7.80 -9.70
N TYR A 89 8.67 8.01 -8.87
CA TYR A 89 8.81 8.39 -7.47
C TYR A 89 8.57 7.24 -6.48
N LYS A 90 8.58 5.98 -6.96
CA LYS A 90 8.29 4.79 -6.15
C LYS A 90 9.05 4.74 -4.82
N LYS A 91 10.33 5.13 -4.82
CA LYS A 91 11.16 5.17 -3.61
C LYS A 91 10.69 6.23 -2.62
N ALA A 92 10.43 7.45 -3.08
CA ALA A 92 9.98 8.55 -2.23
C ALA A 92 8.59 8.27 -1.65
N ILE A 93 7.65 7.80 -2.49
CA ILE A 93 6.32 7.34 -2.03
C ILE A 93 6.46 6.22 -0.99
N GLY A 94 7.41 5.29 -1.20
CA GLY A 94 7.73 4.26 -0.23
C GLY A 94 8.20 4.82 1.12
N VAL A 95 9.04 5.86 1.13
CA VAL A 95 9.43 6.55 2.37
C VAL A 95 8.21 7.17 3.05
N PHE A 96 7.40 7.91 2.30
CA PHE A 96 6.17 8.52 2.81
C PHE A 96 5.22 7.50 3.47
N LEU A 97 5.02 6.33 2.87
CA LEU A 97 4.13 5.31 3.44
C LEU A 97 4.73 4.60 4.66
N ARG A 98 6.06 4.51 4.78
CA ARG A 98 6.75 3.74 5.82
C ARG A 98 7.10 4.51 7.09
N TRP A 99 7.16 5.84 7.00
CA TRP A 99 7.63 6.70 8.08
C TRP A 99 6.56 7.71 8.46
N ASN A 100 6.36 7.96 9.75
CA ASN A 100 5.54 9.08 10.23
C ASN A 100 6.39 10.12 10.97
N GLU A 101 5.82 11.31 11.19
CA GLU A 101 6.55 12.42 11.83
C GLU A 101 7.00 12.09 13.26
N ASP A 102 6.17 11.40 14.06
CA ASP A 102 6.54 10.96 15.42
C ASP A 102 7.80 10.06 15.40
N GLU A 103 7.90 9.14 14.42
CA GLU A 103 9.07 8.27 14.24
C GLU A 103 10.33 9.02 13.78
N LEU A 104 10.19 10.19 13.16
CA LEU A 104 11.35 10.99 12.76
C LEU A 104 12.02 11.67 13.95
N GLU A 105 11.25 12.12 14.93
CA GLU A 105 11.77 12.87 16.09
C GLU A 105 12.79 12.06 16.91
N GLU A 106 12.73 10.73 16.84
CA GLU A 106 13.62 9.81 17.54
C GLU A 106 14.95 9.55 16.79
N LEU A 107 15.11 10.06 15.56
CA LEU A 107 16.28 9.79 14.72
C LEU A 107 17.44 10.76 14.99
N ASP A 108 18.65 10.31 14.65
CA ASP A 108 19.82 11.18 14.63
C ASP A 108 19.67 12.27 13.55
N PHE A 109 20.35 13.41 13.76
CA PHE A 109 20.22 14.59 12.92
C PHE A 109 20.41 14.33 11.41
N SER A 110 21.36 13.47 11.05
CA SER A 110 21.71 13.20 9.65
C SER A 110 20.63 12.38 8.93
N LEU A 111 20.10 11.38 9.64
CA LEU A 111 19.04 10.52 9.13
C LEU A 111 17.69 11.26 9.10
N HIS A 112 17.39 12.05 10.15
CA HIS A 112 16.21 12.89 10.21
C HIS A 112 16.07 13.76 8.95
N HIS A 113 17.12 14.52 8.60
CA HIS A 113 17.07 15.43 7.44
C HIS A 113 16.80 14.69 6.12
N SER A 114 17.43 13.52 5.95
CA SER A 114 17.29 12.70 4.75
C SER A 114 15.88 12.12 4.61
N ILE A 115 15.32 11.60 5.71
CA ILE A 115 13.96 11.04 5.72
C ILE A 115 12.91 12.15 5.58
N ALA A 116 13.09 13.32 6.21
CA ALA A 116 12.16 14.44 6.12
C ALA A 116 12.03 14.95 4.67
N ALA A 117 13.15 15.06 3.95
CA ALA A 117 13.13 15.39 2.53
C ALA A 117 12.40 14.31 1.70
N GLY A 118 12.63 13.03 2.03
CA GLY A 118 11.96 11.88 1.42
C GLY A 118 10.44 11.88 1.67
N LEU A 119 10.00 12.23 2.88
CA LEU A 119 8.59 12.36 3.23
C LEU A 119 7.90 13.41 2.37
N LYS A 120 8.45 14.64 2.33
CA LYS A 120 7.85 15.75 1.57
C LYS A 120 7.75 15.43 0.08
N LEU A 121 8.81 14.87 -0.50
CA LEU A 121 8.79 14.45 -1.91
C LEU A 121 7.81 13.29 -2.14
N GLY A 122 7.76 12.34 -1.22
CA GLY A 122 6.90 11.16 -1.29
C GLY A 122 5.42 11.51 -1.18
N GLU A 123 5.06 12.38 -0.24
CA GLU A 123 3.71 12.91 -0.05
C GLU A 123 3.23 13.61 -1.32
N GLU A 124 4.01 14.57 -1.81
CA GLU A 124 3.66 15.32 -3.02
C GLU A 124 3.54 14.38 -4.22
N SER A 125 4.47 13.43 -4.39
CA SER A 125 4.42 12.48 -5.49
C SER A 125 3.23 11.53 -5.39
N HIS A 126 2.88 11.09 -4.19
CA HIS A 126 1.72 10.24 -3.91
C HIS A 126 0.40 10.99 -4.20
N ARG A 127 0.29 12.24 -3.76
CA ARG A 127 -0.85 13.12 -4.06
C ARG A 127 -1.01 13.30 -5.57
N ARG A 128 0.09 13.61 -6.27
CA ARG A 128 0.12 13.81 -7.72
C ARG A 128 -0.26 12.58 -8.53
N SER A 129 0.16 11.38 -8.11
CA SER A 129 -0.19 10.13 -8.78
C SER A 129 -1.64 9.70 -8.56
N ASN A 130 -2.30 10.24 -7.53
CA ASN A 130 -3.70 9.96 -7.20
C ASN A 130 -4.63 11.15 -7.50
N TYR A 131 -4.14 12.15 -8.24
CA TYR A 131 -4.89 13.38 -8.49
C TYR A 131 -6.10 13.13 -9.40
N VAL A 132 -7.30 13.38 -8.88
CA VAL A 132 -8.57 13.07 -9.56
C VAL A 132 -8.95 14.04 -10.68
N GLY A 133 -8.16 15.10 -10.90
CA GLY A 133 -8.54 16.20 -11.78
C GLY A 133 -9.36 17.27 -11.06
N PHE A 134 -9.91 18.20 -11.83
CA PHE A 134 -10.80 19.25 -11.35
C PHE A 134 -12.03 19.37 -12.25
N ALA A 135 -13.08 20.06 -11.79
CA ALA A 135 -14.24 20.35 -12.61
C ALA A 135 -13.88 21.38 -13.70
N TYR A 136 -14.29 21.11 -14.94
CA TYR A 136 -13.85 21.88 -16.09
C TYR A 136 -15.00 22.22 -17.04
N GLU A 137 -14.83 23.25 -17.85
CA GLU A 137 -15.71 23.61 -18.95
C GLU A 137 -15.01 23.40 -20.31
N ILE A 138 -15.83 23.11 -21.31
CA ILE A 138 -15.46 23.09 -22.73
C ILE A 138 -16.56 23.82 -23.50
N ASP A 139 -16.23 24.90 -24.19
CA ASP A 139 -17.17 25.69 -25.00
C ASP A 139 -18.47 26.07 -24.25
N GLY A 140 -18.37 26.39 -22.96
CA GLY A 140 -19.49 26.75 -22.09
C GLY A 140 -20.27 25.56 -21.51
N ALA A 141 -20.00 24.33 -21.96
CA ALA A 141 -20.53 23.12 -21.34
C ALA A 141 -19.68 22.72 -20.14
N LYS A 142 -20.30 22.67 -18.95
CA LYS A 142 -19.63 22.22 -17.73
C LYS A 142 -19.57 20.69 -17.69
N ALA A 143 -18.36 20.17 -17.57
CA ALA A 143 -18.08 18.80 -17.21
C ALA A 143 -17.58 18.80 -15.77
N THR A 144 -18.46 18.48 -14.83
CA THR A 144 -18.03 17.92 -13.57
C THR A 144 -17.44 16.56 -13.91
N GLY A 145 -16.11 16.47 -14.00
CA GLY A 145 -15.46 15.18 -13.83
C GLY A 145 -16.11 14.55 -12.60
N LEU A 146 -16.60 13.32 -12.73
CA LEU A 146 -16.98 12.51 -11.58
C LEU A 146 -15.79 12.62 -10.64
N VAL A 147 -15.86 13.48 -9.62
CA VAL A 147 -14.92 13.47 -8.51
C VAL A 147 -15.33 12.18 -7.84
N PRO A 148 -14.64 11.05 -8.09
CA PRO A 148 -14.98 9.87 -7.35
C PRO A 148 -14.53 10.26 -5.96
N THR A 149 -15.46 10.44 -5.02
CA THR A 149 -15.09 10.36 -3.61
C THR A 149 -14.40 9.02 -3.50
N ALA A 150 -13.06 9.05 -3.38
CA ALA A 150 -12.26 7.84 -3.27
C ALA A 150 -12.92 7.01 -2.18
N ALA A 151 -13.29 5.78 -2.50
CA ALA A 151 -13.99 4.94 -1.54
C ALA A 151 -13.14 4.91 -0.26
N PRO A 152 -13.72 5.22 0.90
CA PRO A 152 -12.94 5.27 2.14
C PRO A 152 -12.28 3.91 2.35
N ILE A 153 -11.02 3.93 2.75
CA ILE A 153 -10.29 2.71 3.04
C ILE A 153 -10.86 2.15 4.33
N LYS A 154 -11.29 0.89 4.30
CA LYS A 154 -11.88 0.21 5.44
C LYS A 154 -10.88 -0.74 6.07
N VAL A 155 -10.72 -0.66 7.38
CA VAL A 155 -9.93 -1.59 8.17
C VAL A 155 -10.68 -1.91 9.46
N PHE A 156 -11.09 -3.16 9.64
CA PHE A 156 -11.91 -3.65 10.74
C PHE A 156 -13.17 -2.82 11.00
N GLY A 157 -13.79 -2.34 9.92
CA GLY A 157 -15.01 -1.50 9.98
C GLY A 157 -14.75 0.00 10.17
N GLU A 158 -13.53 0.41 10.53
CA GLU A 158 -13.14 1.83 10.58
C GLU A 158 -12.85 2.37 9.18
N GLN A 159 -13.14 3.65 8.96
CA GLN A 159 -12.99 4.32 7.66
C GLN A 159 -11.87 5.37 7.70
N TYR A 160 -11.01 5.33 6.70
CA TYR A 160 -9.87 6.24 6.56
C TYR A 160 -9.92 6.97 5.22
N ALA A 161 -9.51 8.24 5.25
CA ALA A 161 -9.47 9.10 4.06
C ALA A 161 -8.33 8.73 3.11
N SER A 162 -7.23 8.19 3.63
CA SER A 162 -6.07 7.77 2.83
C SER A 162 -5.40 6.50 3.36
N VAL A 163 -4.60 5.87 2.49
CA VAL A 163 -3.77 4.69 2.86
C VAL A 163 -2.80 5.07 3.97
N LYS A 164 -2.29 6.31 3.94
CA LYS A 164 -1.37 6.79 4.96
C LYS A 164 -2.06 6.86 6.33
N ASP A 165 -3.26 7.42 6.40
CA ASP A 165 -4.01 7.52 7.66
C ASP A 165 -4.30 6.14 8.23
N ALA A 166 -4.72 5.20 7.38
CA ALA A 166 -4.93 3.81 7.77
C ALA A 166 -3.65 3.16 8.31
N LEU A 167 -2.51 3.34 7.64
CA LEU A 167 -1.22 2.81 8.09
C LEU A 167 -0.80 3.36 9.45
N VAL A 168 -0.95 4.67 9.68
CA VAL A 168 -0.60 5.30 10.96
C VAL A 168 -1.50 4.77 12.08
N ALA A 169 -2.82 4.74 11.84
CA ALA A 169 -3.78 4.26 12.83
C ALA A 169 -3.56 2.78 13.18
N VAL A 170 -3.45 1.91 12.17
CA VAL A 170 -3.19 0.46 12.38
C VAL A 170 -1.85 0.23 13.06
N SER A 171 -0.81 0.99 12.69
CA SER A 171 0.51 0.88 13.31
C SER A 171 0.43 1.15 14.81
N LYS A 172 -0.27 2.20 15.22
CA LYS A 172 -0.46 2.57 16.63
C LYS A 172 -1.34 1.56 17.36
N SER A 173 -2.51 1.21 16.81
CA SER A 173 -3.48 0.32 17.45
C SER A 173 -2.93 -1.09 17.70
N TYR A 174 -2.23 -1.66 16.72
CA TYR A 174 -1.72 -3.04 16.80
C TYR A 174 -0.23 -3.12 17.15
N ARG A 175 0.43 -1.98 17.38
CA ARG A 175 1.87 -1.88 17.67
C ARG A 175 2.73 -2.58 16.61
N ILE A 176 2.34 -2.44 15.34
CA ILE A 176 3.06 -2.99 14.19
C ILE A 176 3.79 -1.84 13.50
N ASN A 177 5.08 -2.00 13.25
CA ASN A 177 5.85 -0.99 12.52
C ASN A 177 5.27 -0.75 11.11
N GLN A 178 5.15 0.52 10.67
CA GLN A 178 4.57 0.87 9.38
C GLN A 178 5.28 0.22 8.20
N ALA A 179 6.61 0.07 8.25
CA ALA A 179 7.34 -0.59 7.18
C ALA A 179 6.93 -2.06 7.02
N LYS A 180 6.64 -2.77 8.12
CA LYS A 180 6.09 -4.13 8.07
C LYS A 180 4.68 -4.16 7.49
N LEU A 181 3.84 -3.17 7.82
CA LEU A 181 2.50 -3.07 7.25
C LEU A 181 2.55 -2.86 5.74
N VAL A 182 3.39 -1.93 5.27
CA VAL A 182 3.58 -1.65 3.83
C VAL A 182 4.11 -2.89 3.09
N GLU A 183 5.05 -3.63 3.68
CA GLU A 183 5.58 -4.86 3.10
C GLU A 183 4.55 -6.00 3.10
N GLY A 184 3.72 -6.09 4.14
CA GLY A 184 2.61 -7.01 4.23
C GLY A 184 1.55 -6.72 3.16
N MET A 185 1.20 -5.45 2.95
CA MET A 185 0.20 -5.06 1.94
C MET A 185 0.57 -5.56 0.54
N ALA A 186 1.85 -5.52 0.18
CA ALA A 186 2.32 -6.04 -1.10
C ALA A 186 2.17 -7.58 -1.23
N LYS A 187 2.07 -8.31 -0.12
CA LYS A 187 1.87 -9.77 -0.07
C LYS A 187 0.40 -10.18 0.04
N HIS A 188 -0.45 -9.26 0.51
CA HIS A 188 -1.86 -9.51 0.80
C HIS A 188 -2.79 -8.64 -0.06
N ASP A 189 -2.45 -8.41 -1.33
CA ASP A 189 -3.28 -7.68 -2.31
C ASP A 189 -3.79 -6.31 -1.82
N ASN A 190 -2.92 -5.56 -1.14
CA ASN A 190 -3.23 -4.26 -0.51
C ASN A 190 -4.33 -4.31 0.58
N ASN A 191 -4.62 -5.48 1.14
CA ASN A 191 -5.55 -5.64 2.26
C ASN A 191 -4.81 -5.51 3.60
N LEU A 192 -5.03 -4.39 4.31
CA LEU A 192 -4.37 -4.11 5.58
C LEU A 192 -4.90 -4.99 6.73
N GLU A 193 -6.17 -5.40 6.70
CA GLU A 193 -6.75 -6.32 7.70
C GLU A 193 -6.05 -7.68 7.65
N ALA A 194 -5.85 -8.21 6.43
CA ALA A 194 -5.19 -9.49 6.22
C ALA A 194 -3.75 -9.47 6.77
N VAL A 195 -3.04 -8.34 6.65
CA VAL A 195 -1.70 -8.17 7.23
C VAL A 195 -1.74 -8.23 8.76
N VAL A 196 -2.71 -7.54 9.38
CA VAL A 196 -2.85 -7.53 10.84
C VAL A 196 -3.20 -8.93 11.36
N MET A 197 -4.15 -9.62 10.72
CA MET A 197 -4.52 -11.00 11.09
C MET A 197 -3.33 -11.95 10.97
N ALA A 198 -2.58 -11.88 9.87
CA ALA A 198 -1.38 -12.70 9.68
C ALA A 198 -0.31 -12.41 10.74
N TRP A 199 -0.14 -11.14 11.13
CA TRP A 199 0.78 -10.76 12.19
C TRP A 199 0.35 -11.32 13.55
N GLN A 200 -0.93 -11.22 13.89
CA GLN A 200 -1.47 -11.78 15.14
C GLN A 200 -1.30 -13.30 15.20
N GLN A 201 -1.65 -14.01 14.13
CA GLN A 201 -1.47 -15.45 14.03
C GLN A 201 0.02 -15.85 14.19
N GLN A 202 0.93 -15.08 13.62
CA GLN A 202 2.37 -15.31 13.77
C GLN A 202 2.84 -15.12 15.23
N GLN A 203 2.32 -14.10 15.92
CA GLN A 203 2.63 -13.85 17.34
C GLN A 203 2.08 -14.97 18.23
N GLU A 204 0.83 -15.39 18.02
CA GLU A 204 0.20 -16.50 18.74
C GLU A 204 0.98 -17.79 18.55
N HIS A 205 1.34 -18.13 17.30
CA HIS A 205 2.14 -19.31 17.01
C HIS A 205 3.52 -19.26 17.68
N ALA A 206 4.20 -18.11 17.65
CA ALA A 206 5.50 -17.94 18.29
C ALA A 206 5.42 -18.08 19.82
N MET A 207 4.37 -17.53 20.44
CA MET A 207 4.12 -17.66 21.87
C MET A 207 3.81 -19.11 22.26
N PHE A 208 2.95 -19.78 21.49
CA PHE A 208 2.64 -21.20 21.66
C PHE A 208 3.90 -22.07 21.58
N GLN A 209 4.71 -21.88 20.54
CA GLN A 209 5.97 -22.62 20.35
C GLN A 209 6.97 -22.37 21.48
N ARG A 210 7.04 -21.14 22.00
CA ARG A 210 7.89 -20.81 23.14
C ARG A 210 7.42 -21.52 24.42
N GLU A 211 6.12 -21.52 24.68
CA GLU A 211 5.55 -22.17 25.85
C GLU A 211 5.69 -23.70 25.77
N LEU A 212 5.42 -24.30 24.61
CA LEU A 212 5.66 -25.72 24.31
C LEU A 212 7.09 -26.12 24.68
N ARG A 213 8.08 -25.41 24.14
CA ARG A 213 9.50 -25.70 24.39
C ARG A 213 9.86 -25.55 25.87
N LYS A 214 9.31 -24.55 26.55
CA LYS A 214 9.55 -24.32 27.97
C LYS A 214 8.99 -25.45 28.84
N GLN A 215 7.75 -25.88 28.60
CA GLN A 215 7.12 -26.96 29.37
C GLN A 215 7.78 -28.32 29.06
N CYS A 216 8.06 -28.62 27.80
CA CYS A 216 8.79 -29.82 27.40
C CYS A 216 10.19 -29.88 28.04
N ALA A 217 10.91 -28.76 28.13
CA ALA A 217 12.21 -28.70 28.81
C ALA A 217 12.09 -28.95 30.32
N ALA A 218 11.07 -28.38 30.97
CA ALA A 218 10.81 -28.62 32.40
C ALA A 218 10.47 -30.09 32.67
N PHE A 219 9.57 -30.67 31.87
CA PHE A 219 9.18 -32.08 31.96
C PHE A 219 10.36 -33.02 31.71
N ALA A 220 11.15 -32.78 30.65
CA ALA A 220 12.33 -33.56 30.33
C ALA A 220 13.33 -33.58 31.49
N LYS A 221 13.55 -32.43 32.13
CA LYS A 221 14.42 -32.30 33.31
C LYS A 221 13.86 -33.05 34.53
N GLN A 222 12.56 -32.92 34.79
CA GLN A 222 11.89 -33.55 35.93
C GLN A 222 11.91 -35.08 35.84
N HIS A 223 11.64 -35.63 34.65
CA HIS A 223 11.51 -37.07 34.44
C HIS A 223 12.74 -37.73 33.81
N LYS A 224 13.86 -37.01 33.71
CA LYS A 224 15.13 -37.47 33.12
C LYS A 224 14.96 -38.04 31.70
N GLN A 225 14.09 -37.42 30.91
CA GLN A 225 13.82 -37.80 29.52
C GLN A 225 14.62 -36.93 28.55
N SER A 226 14.80 -37.41 27.32
CA SER A 226 15.39 -36.60 26.25
C SER A 226 14.44 -35.49 25.83
N HIS A 227 14.90 -34.23 25.88
CA HIS A 227 14.10 -33.07 25.45
C HIS A 227 13.57 -33.22 24.02
N ARG A 228 14.38 -33.73 23.10
CA ARG A 228 13.98 -33.97 21.70
C ARG A 228 12.88 -35.02 21.59
N PHE A 229 12.91 -36.06 22.42
CA PHE A 229 11.86 -37.07 22.47
C PHE A 229 10.54 -36.48 22.96
N VAL A 230 10.58 -35.72 24.07
CA VAL A 230 9.38 -35.08 24.64
C VAL A 230 8.74 -34.14 23.63
N VAL A 231 9.52 -33.24 23.00
CA VAL A 231 8.98 -32.30 22.00
C VAL A 231 8.30 -33.04 20.83
N ASN A 232 8.98 -34.01 20.22
CA ASN A 232 8.43 -34.74 19.08
C ASN A 232 7.14 -35.52 19.41
N GLU A 233 7.03 -36.07 20.62
CA GLU A 233 5.84 -36.83 21.01
C GLU A 233 4.66 -35.92 21.35
N ILE A 234 4.93 -34.78 22.01
CA ILE A 234 3.89 -33.77 22.29
C ILE A 234 3.36 -33.15 20.99
N GLU A 235 4.24 -32.81 20.05
CA GLU A 235 3.82 -32.34 18.71
C GLU A 235 2.92 -33.37 18.03
N ARG A 236 3.24 -34.67 18.10
CA ARG A 236 2.39 -35.74 17.56
C ARG A 236 1.04 -35.87 18.24
N TYR A 237 0.95 -35.62 19.55
CA TYR A 237 -0.33 -35.65 20.26
C TYR A 237 -1.20 -34.46 19.86
N LEU A 238 -0.63 -33.27 19.78
CA LEU A 238 -1.31 -32.06 19.35
C LEU A 238 -1.76 -32.12 17.87
N ASP A 239 -0.96 -32.75 17.00
CA ASP A 239 -1.32 -32.98 15.60
C ASP A 239 -2.52 -33.94 15.44
N LYS A 240 -2.70 -34.87 16.38
CA LYS A 240 -3.80 -35.85 16.37
C LYS A 240 -5.06 -35.34 17.04
N ASP A 241 -4.93 -34.41 17.99
CA ASP A 241 -6.03 -33.86 18.76
C ASP A 241 -5.79 -32.36 18.99
N ALA A 242 -6.47 -31.54 18.19
CA ALA A 242 -6.30 -30.09 18.19
C ALA A 242 -6.88 -29.39 19.43
N GLU A 243 -7.74 -30.07 20.20
CA GLU A 243 -8.32 -29.54 21.45
C GLU A 243 -7.41 -29.82 22.66
N LEU A 244 -6.39 -30.65 22.50
CA LEU A 244 -5.51 -31.07 23.59
C LEU A 244 -4.58 -29.93 24.00
N SER A 245 -4.54 -29.60 25.29
CA SER A 245 -3.58 -28.61 25.79
C SER A 245 -2.16 -29.21 25.91
N ILE A 246 -1.14 -28.35 25.97
CA ILE A 246 0.25 -28.78 26.19
C ILE A 246 0.38 -29.57 27.51
N ALA A 247 -0.33 -29.14 28.56
CA ALA A 247 -0.31 -29.80 29.87
C ALA A 247 -0.93 -31.20 29.80
N ASP A 248 -2.10 -31.32 29.17
CA ASP A 248 -2.78 -32.61 29.03
C ASP A 248 -1.96 -33.59 28.17
N ALA A 249 -1.29 -33.08 27.13
CA ALA A 249 -0.37 -33.87 26.32
C ALA A 249 0.83 -34.39 27.12
N LEU A 250 1.38 -33.57 28.04
CA LEU A 250 2.47 -33.97 28.93
C LEU A 250 2.03 -34.99 29.97
N ASP A 251 0.82 -34.84 30.54
CA ASP A 251 0.24 -35.82 31.46
C ASP A 251 -0.05 -37.15 30.75
N LYS A 252 -0.56 -37.10 29.52
CA LYS A 252 -0.74 -38.28 28.68
C LYS A 252 0.57 -38.98 28.38
N LEU A 253 1.62 -38.23 28.03
CA LEU A 253 2.97 -38.78 27.85
C LEU A 253 3.47 -39.46 29.13
N TYR A 254 3.22 -38.83 30.29
CA TYR A 254 3.61 -39.37 31.57
C TYR A 254 2.93 -40.72 31.84
N GLN A 255 1.62 -40.78 31.71
CA GLN A 255 0.81 -41.99 31.94
C GLN A 255 1.17 -43.11 30.96
N GLU A 256 1.25 -42.82 29.66
CA GLU A 256 1.41 -43.86 28.64
C GLU A 256 2.84 -44.42 28.56
N ARG A 257 3.87 -43.59 28.81
CA ARG A 257 5.25 -43.96 28.45
C ARG A 257 6.30 -43.73 29.53
N VAL A 258 6.11 -42.80 30.46
CA VAL A 258 7.13 -42.45 31.47
C VAL A 258 6.90 -43.18 32.79
N GLN A 259 5.65 -43.26 33.27
CA GLN A 259 5.30 -43.90 34.54
C GLN A 259 5.67 -45.40 34.56
N HIS A 260 5.58 -46.07 33.41
CA HIS A 260 5.91 -47.49 33.26
C HIS A 260 7.41 -47.77 33.07
N TYR A 261 8.23 -46.72 32.94
CA TYR A 261 9.68 -46.78 32.70
C TYR A 261 10.47 -46.26 33.92
N GLN A 262 10.14 -46.72 35.13
CA GLN A 262 11.09 -46.58 36.27
C GLN A 262 12.12 -47.73 36.18
N PRO A 263 13.43 -47.44 36.15
CA PRO A 263 14.43 -48.49 36.16
C PRO A 263 14.44 -49.19 37.53
N LEU A 264 14.39 -50.52 37.50
CA LEU A 264 14.77 -51.36 38.63
C LEU A 264 16.16 -50.90 39.11
N VAL A 265 16.20 -50.29 40.29
CA VAL A 265 17.42 -49.94 41.00
C VAL A 265 18.25 -51.22 41.16
N LYS A 266 19.43 -51.26 40.54
CA LYS A 266 20.52 -52.18 40.89
C LYS A 266 21.58 -51.38 41.62
#